data_AF-A0A6A3CT33-F1
#
_entry.id   AF-A0A6A3CT33-F1
#
_cell.length_a   1.000
_cell.length_b   1.000
_cell.length_c   1.000
_cell.angle_alpha   90.00
_cell.angle_beta   90.00
_cell.angle_gamma   90.00
#
_symmetry.space_group_name_H-M   'P 1'
#
loop_
_entity.id
_entity.type
_entity.pdbx_description
1 polymer ?
#
loop_
_entity_poly.entity_id
_entity_poly.type
_entity_poly.pdbx_seq_one_letter_code
_entity_poly.pdbx_strand_id
1 'polypeptide(L)'
;MHRIPMEVSVVLGILVSDLSKDPWKGKVITFSERPKLQSVKGETLKKKTNLVRNMQCGMNIDFEKVSDLMLKVALEGKLKPEQIIKRLFMFSDMEFDRASTSLWETDYQDIVNKFTEKGYGEAITQIVFWID
;
A
#
# COMPACT_ATOMS: atom_id res chain seq x y z
N MET A 1 -25.89 -4.89 -1.65
CA MET A 1 -25.99 -3.44 -1.39
C MET A 1 -24.72 -2.99 -0.66
N HIS A 2 -23.56 -2.98 -1.35
CA HIS A 2 -22.21 -2.73 -0.77
C HIS A 2 -21.38 -1.75 -1.63
N ARG A 3 -22.03 -0.95 -2.49
CA ARG A 3 -21.29 -0.08 -3.42
C ARG A 3 -20.65 1.12 -2.73
N ILE A 4 -21.22 1.65 -1.64
CA ILE A 4 -20.75 2.91 -1.06
C ILE A 4 -19.38 2.76 -0.36
N PRO A 5 -19.12 1.76 0.49
CA PRO A 5 -17.82 1.63 1.18
C PRO A 5 -16.65 1.43 0.20
N MET A 6 -16.81 0.56 -0.80
CA MET A 6 -15.79 0.33 -1.83
C MET A 6 -15.45 1.62 -2.61
N GLU A 7 -16.46 2.43 -2.93
CA GLU A 7 -16.26 3.67 -3.68
C GLU A 7 -15.48 4.71 -2.89
N VAL A 8 -15.77 4.81 -1.58
CA VAL A 8 -15.03 5.66 -0.65
C VAL A 8 -13.58 5.21 -0.58
N SER A 9 -13.31 3.92 -0.38
CA SER A 9 -11.95 3.36 -0.34
C SER A 9 -11.16 3.63 -1.62
N VAL A 10 -11.79 3.49 -2.79
CA VAL A 10 -11.14 3.77 -4.09
C VAL A 10 -10.80 5.25 -4.21
N VAL A 11 -11.73 6.15 -3.90
CA VAL A 11 -11.51 7.60 -4.04
C VAL A 11 -10.47 8.10 -3.02
N LEU A 12 -10.52 7.62 -1.78
CA LEU A 12 -9.51 7.94 -0.76
C LEU A 12 -8.13 7.41 -1.14
N GLY A 13 -8.04 6.18 -1.65
CA GLY A 13 -6.78 5.62 -2.15
C GLY A 13 -6.18 6.46 -3.28
N ILE A 14 -7.01 6.91 -4.24
CA ILE A 14 -6.58 7.81 -5.31
C ILE A 14 -6.10 9.15 -4.74
N LEU A 15 -6.87 9.76 -3.84
CA LEU A 15 -6.54 11.05 -3.23
C LEU A 15 -5.19 11.00 -2.49
N VAL A 16 -5.00 10.00 -1.63
CA VAL A 16 -3.73 9.81 -0.89
C VAL A 16 -2.57 9.57 -1.86
N SER A 17 -2.80 8.79 -2.93
CA SER A 17 -1.76 8.56 -3.94
C SER A 17 -1.36 9.85 -4.67
N ASP A 18 -2.33 10.72 -5.01
CA ASP A 18 -2.07 11.98 -5.71
C ASP A 18 -1.35 13.02 -4.82
N LEU A 19 -1.62 13.00 -3.51
CA LEU A 19 -0.98 13.85 -2.50
C LEU A 19 0.43 13.38 -2.09
N SER A 20 0.80 12.15 -2.44
CA SER A 20 2.12 11.61 -2.17
C SER A 20 3.19 12.30 -3.03
N LYS A 21 4.43 12.31 -2.53
CA LYS A 21 5.59 12.85 -3.26
C LYS A 21 6.21 11.80 -4.16
N ASP A 22 6.95 12.23 -5.17
CA ASP A 22 7.77 11.32 -5.97
C ASP A 22 8.79 10.58 -5.07
N PRO A 23 9.05 9.28 -5.31
CA PRO A 23 8.56 8.46 -6.43
C PRO A 23 7.22 7.75 -6.14
N TRP A 24 6.51 8.05 -5.06
CA TRP A 24 5.28 7.34 -4.66
C TRP A 24 4.01 7.96 -5.23
N LYS A 25 4.10 9.20 -5.70
CA LYS A 25 3.00 9.94 -6.31
C LYS A 25 2.25 9.13 -7.36
N GLY A 26 0.93 9.13 -7.24
CA GLY A 26 0.01 8.44 -8.14
C GLY A 26 0.16 6.92 -8.16
N LYS A 27 0.72 6.32 -7.11
CA LYS A 27 0.84 4.86 -6.99
C LYS A 27 -0.08 4.30 -5.91
N VAL A 28 -0.63 3.12 -6.17
CA VAL A 28 -1.43 2.33 -5.24
C VAL A 28 -0.92 0.89 -5.23
N ILE A 29 -1.13 0.19 -4.12
CA ILE A 29 -0.80 -1.23 -3.98
C ILE A 29 -2.11 -2.02 -4.05
N THR A 30 -2.15 -3.08 -4.86
CA THR A 30 -3.32 -3.96 -4.92
C THR A 30 -3.48 -4.75 -3.63
N PHE A 31 -4.71 -4.84 -3.13
CA PHE A 31 -5.06 -5.68 -1.99
C PHE A 31 -5.12 -7.15 -2.43
N SER A 32 -4.05 -7.91 -2.26
CA SER A 32 -3.99 -9.35 -2.59
C SER A 32 -2.78 -10.03 -1.92
N GLU A 33 -2.79 -11.37 -1.85
CA GLU A 33 -1.63 -12.21 -1.48
C GLU A 33 -0.40 -12.03 -2.39
N ARG A 34 -0.60 -11.44 -3.58
CA ARG A 34 0.47 -11.13 -4.55
C ARG A 34 0.35 -9.67 -4.91
N PRO A 35 0.65 -8.76 -3.97
CA PRO A 35 0.44 -7.34 -4.16
C PRO A 35 1.28 -6.84 -5.33
N LYS A 36 0.77 -5.81 -6.01
CA LYS A 36 1.44 -5.12 -7.10
C LYS A 36 1.36 -3.61 -6.87
N LEU A 37 2.49 -2.94 -6.99
CA LEU A 37 2.54 -1.49 -7.05
C LEU A 37 2.13 -1.03 -8.45
N GLN A 38 1.03 -0.30 -8.57
CA GLN A 38 0.47 0.16 -9.83
C GLN A 38 0.40 1.68 -9.88
N SER A 39 0.64 2.25 -11.06
CA SER A 39 0.46 3.69 -11.29
C SER A 39 -0.97 3.98 -11.73
N VAL A 40 -1.66 4.84 -11.00
CA VAL A 40 -2.99 5.33 -11.32
C VAL A 40 -2.87 6.40 -12.40
N LYS A 41 -3.20 6.03 -13.64
CA LYS A 41 -3.18 6.92 -14.81
C LYS A 41 -4.58 7.43 -15.13
N GLY A 42 -4.67 8.63 -15.70
CA GLY A 42 -5.91 9.21 -16.19
C GLY A 42 -6.06 10.68 -15.81
N GLU A 43 -6.68 11.44 -16.70
CA GLU A 43 -6.87 12.89 -16.56
C GLU A 43 -8.11 13.27 -15.73
N THR A 44 -9.05 12.34 -15.58
CA THR A 44 -10.31 12.58 -14.85
C THR A 44 -10.44 11.59 -13.70
N LEU A 45 -11.12 12.01 -12.64
CA LEU A 45 -11.42 11.14 -11.51
C LEU A 45 -12.13 9.86 -11.98
N LYS A 46 -13.13 9.97 -12.87
CA LYS A 46 -13.82 8.81 -13.45
C LYS A 46 -12.87 7.80 -14.10
N LYS A 47 -11.90 8.26 -14.90
CA LYS A 47 -10.89 7.38 -15.52
C LYS A 47 -10.01 6.71 -14.44
N LYS A 48 -9.52 7.47 -13.45
CA LYS A 48 -8.71 6.94 -12.34
C LYS A 48 -9.47 5.90 -11.51
N THR A 49 -10.71 6.22 -11.11
CA THR A 49 -11.59 5.32 -10.34
C THR A 49 -11.88 4.05 -11.11
N ASN A 50 -12.20 4.13 -12.41
CA ASN A 50 -12.40 2.95 -13.23
C ASN A 50 -11.15 2.09 -13.34
N LEU A 51 -9.96 2.69 -13.43
CA LEU A 51 -8.71 1.95 -13.45
C LEU A 51 -8.50 1.18 -12.13
N VAL A 52 -8.62 1.87 -10.99
CA VAL A 52 -8.43 1.25 -9.67
C VAL A 52 -9.46 0.16 -9.39
N ARG A 53 -10.74 0.37 -9.74
CA ARG A 53 -11.80 -0.65 -9.60
C ARG A 53 -11.54 -1.92 -10.40
N ASN A 54 -10.85 -1.80 -11.53
CA ASN A 54 -10.52 -2.93 -12.39
C ASN A 54 -9.17 -3.58 -12.05
N MET A 55 -8.46 -3.08 -11.03
CA MET A 55 -7.26 -3.75 -10.54
C MET A 55 -7.63 -5.06 -9.86
N GLN A 56 -6.74 -6.04 -9.94
CA GLN A 56 -6.91 -7.32 -9.24
C GLN A 56 -6.97 -7.07 -7.72
N CYS A 57 -8.06 -7.52 -7.10
CA CYS A 57 -8.26 -7.52 -5.66
C CYS A 57 -8.49 -8.98 -5.21
N GLY A 58 -7.83 -9.38 -4.12
CA GLY A 58 -7.99 -10.68 -3.46
C GLY A 58 -8.86 -10.57 -2.21
N MET A 59 -8.82 -11.60 -1.37
CA MET A 59 -9.53 -11.63 -0.07
C MET A 59 -8.60 -11.47 1.13
N ASN A 60 -7.31 -11.33 0.89
CA ASN A 60 -6.26 -11.21 1.90
C ASN A 60 -5.10 -10.38 1.36
N ILE A 61 -4.20 -9.97 2.24
CA ILE A 61 -3.00 -9.22 1.93
C ILE A 61 -1.79 -9.81 2.67
N ASP A 62 -0.67 -9.83 1.96
CA ASP A 62 0.61 -10.28 2.48
C ASP A 62 1.50 -9.05 2.74
N PHE A 63 1.65 -8.68 4.02
CA PHE A 63 2.37 -7.47 4.41
C PHE A 63 3.87 -7.55 4.19
N GLU A 64 4.44 -8.76 4.26
CA GLU A 64 5.85 -8.97 3.95
C GLU A 64 6.12 -8.62 2.48
N LYS A 65 5.27 -9.08 1.56
CA LYS A 65 5.39 -8.74 0.13
C LYS A 65 5.10 -7.28 -0.17
N VAL A 66 4.19 -6.63 0.58
CA VAL A 66 4.00 -5.18 0.49
C VAL A 66 5.29 -4.45 0.86
N SER A 67 5.94 -4.88 1.95
CA SER A 67 7.22 -4.37 2.40
C SER A 67 8.33 -4.58 1.36
N ASP A 68 8.39 -5.76 0.75
CA ASP A 68 9.34 -6.07 -0.33
C ASP A 68 9.18 -5.15 -1.54
N LEU A 69 7.95 -4.82 -1.94
CA LEU A 69 7.70 -3.86 -3.01
C LEU A 69 8.23 -2.47 -2.66
N MET A 70 8.01 -2.03 -1.42
CA MET A 70 8.51 -0.72 -0.97
C MET A 70 10.04 -0.69 -0.96
N LEU A 71 10.66 -1.73 -0.43
CA LEU A 71 12.10 -1.86 -0.36
C LEU A 71 12.74 -1.95 -1.75
N LYS A 72 12.08 -2.66 -2.69
CA LYS A 72 12.49 -2.71 -4.09
C LYS A 72 12.53 -1.31 -4.72
N VAL A 73 11.47 -0.52 -4.53
CA VAL A 73 11.42 0.87 -5.02
C VAL A 73 12.54 1.72 -4.39
N ALA A 74 12.78 1.55 -3.09
CA ALA A 74 13.85 2.26 -2.40
C ALA A 74 15.24 1.92 -2.95
N LEU A 75 15.53 0.63 -3.13
CA LEU A 75 16.81 0.14 -3.64
C LEU A 75 17.04 0.52 -5.11
N GLU A 76 16.06 0.27 -5.99
CA GLU A 76 16.17 0.60 -7.41
C GLU A 76 16.25 2.11 -7.64
N GLY A 77 15.50 2.88 -6.86
CA GLY A 77 15.49 4.34 -6.90
C GLY A 77 16.66 5.01 -6.16
N LYS A 78 17.49 4.23 -5.45
CA LYS A 78 18.55 4.74 -4.55
C LYS A 78 18.03 5.85 -3.62
N LEU A 79 16.85 5.60 -3.06
CA LEU A 79 16.15 6.58 -2.24
C LEU A 79 16.91 6.81 -0.93
N LYS A 80 16.86 8.03 -0.43
CA LYS A 80 17.23 8.28 0.97
C LYS A 80 16.10 7.82 1.90
N PRO A 81 16.40 7.47 3.16
CA PRO A 81 15.38 7.11 4.15
C PRO A 81 14.21 8.10 4.23
N GLU A 82 14.46 9.40 4.08
CA GLU A 82 13.42 10.44 4.16
C GLU A 82 12.50 10.49 2.93
N GLN A 83 12.88 9.81 1.85
CA GLN A 83 12.09 9.68 0.62
C GLN A 83 11.19 8.43 0.63
N ILE A 84 11.35 7.52 1.59
CA ILE A 84 10.43 6.41 1.80
C ILE A 84 9.15 6.94 2.45
N ILE A 85 7.99 6.38 2.07
CA ILE A 85 6.72 6.75 2.68
C ILE A 85 6.69 6.36 4.16
N LYS A 86 6.31 7.31 5.01
CA LYS A 86 6.17 7.08 6.46
C LYS A 86 4.91 6.33 6.83
N ARG A 87 3.84 6.50 6.04
CA ARG A 87 2.53 5.91 6.29
C ARG A 87 1.96 5.30 5.01
N LEU A 88 1.51 4.06 5.11
CA LEU A 88 0.71 3.35 4.12
C LEU A 88 -0.71 3.24 4.65
N PHE A 89 -1.69 3.76 3.91
CA PHE A 89 -3.09 3.66 4.29
C PHE A 89 -3.74 2.47 3.60
N MET A 90 -4.39 1.62 4.38
CA MET A 90 -5.24 0.55 3.88
C MET A 90 -6.69 0.86 4.23
N PHE A 91 -7.48 1.15 3.21
CA PHE A 91 -8.92 1.39 3.32
C PHE A 91 -9.66 0.08 3.01
N SER A 92 -10.29 -0.53 4.01
CA SER A 92 -10.97 -1.82 3.87
C SER A 92 -12.12 -1.94 4.85
N ASP A 93 -13.20 -2.58 4.43
CA ASP A 93 -14.31 -3.05 5.26
C ASP A 93 -13.99 -4.37 5.98
N MET A 94 -12.77 -4.91 5.79
CA MET A 94 -12.29 -6.12 6.41
C MET A 94 -11.44 -5.80 7.64
N GLU A 95 -11.70 -6.51 8.74
CA GLU A 95 -10.87 -6.47 9.95
C GLU A 95 -9.44 -6.93 9.64
N PHE A 96 -8.47 -6.30 10.30
CA PHE A 96 -7.03 -6.47 10.03
C PHE A 96 -6.56 -7.92 10.11
N ASP A 97 -6.96 -8.62 11.18
CA ASP A 97 -6.62 -10.01 11.46
C ASP A 97 -7.19 -10.97 10.41
N ARG A 98 -8.35 -10.65 9.84
CA ARG A 98 -8.96 -11.42 8.74
C ARG A 98 -8.30 -11.15 7.40
N ALA A 99 -7.81 -9.93 7.20
CA ALA A 99 -7.15 -9.53 5.97
C ALA A 99 -5.72 -10.08 5.88
N SER A 100 -5.02 -10.20 7.01
CA SER A 100 -3.63 -10.65 7.05
C SER A 100 -3.48 -12.14 6.71
N THR A 101 -2.46 -12.49 5.94
CA THR A 101 -2.08 -13.89 5.69
C THR A 101 -1.33 -14.54 6.87
N SER A 102 -0.87 -13.73 7.81
CA SER A 102 0.10 -14.10 8.86
C SER A 102 -0.11 -13.27 10.13
N LEU A 103 0.51 -13.71 11.23
CA LEU A 103 0.52 -12.94 12.48
C LEU A 103 1.38 -11.69 12.31
N TRP A 104 0.75 -10.53 12.48
CA TRP A 104 1.41 -9.24 12.28
C TRP A 104 2.69 -9.04 13.09
N GLU A 105 2.76 -9.57 14.31
CA GLU A 105 3.95 -9.42 15.16
C GLU A 105 5.20 -10.06 14.52
N THR A 106 5.04 -11.24 13.93
CA THR A 106 6.10 -11.94 13.20
C THR A 106 6.49 -11.16 11.95
N ASP A 107 5.50 -10.78 11.14
CA ASP A 107 5.73 -10.01 9.91
C ASP A 107 6.45 -8.70 10.21
N TYR A 108 6.03 -8.00 11.26
CA TYR A 108 6.60 -6.72 11.64
C TYR A 108 8.07 -6.85 12.03
N GLN A 109 8.42 -7.87 12.82
CA GLN A 109 9.82 -8.09 13.21
C GLN A 109 10.69 -8.42 11.99
N ASP A 110 10.19 -9.25 11.07
CA ASP A 110 10.91 -9.60 9.84
C ASP A 110 11.06 -8.39 8.91
N ILE A 111 10.03 -7.54 8.81
CA ILE A 111 10.07 -6.27 8.08
C ILE A 111 11.12 -5.33 8.68
N VAL A 112 11.16 -5.17 10.00
CA VAL A 112 12.14 -4.34 10.72
C VAL A 112 13.56 -4.80 10.42
N ASN A 113 13.82 -6.11 10.56
CA ASN A 113 15.13 -6.70 10.30
C ASN A 113 15.54 -6.46 8.84
N LYS A 114 14.66 -6.77 7.90
CA LYS A 114 14.88 -6.62 6.46
C LYS A 114 15.20 -5.17 6.07
N PHE A 115 14.45 -4.19 6.60
CA PHE A 115 14.72 -2.78 6.34
C PHE A 115 16.04 -2.33 6.95
N THR A 116 16.35 -2.75 8.17
CA THR A 116 17.59 -2.42 8.86
C THR A 116 18.81 -2.94 8.12
N GLU A 117 18.79 -4.20 7.67
CA GLU A 117 19.87 -4.82 6.89
C GLU A 117 20.15 -4.10 5.56
N LYS A 118 19.14 -3.43 4.99
CA LYS A 118 19.29 -2.64 3.75
C LYS A 118 19.61 -1.16 4.00
N GLY A 119 19.83 -0.76 5.25
CA GLY A 119 20.16 0.63 5.60
C GLY A 119 18.95 1.57 5.73
N TYR A 120 17.75 1.01 5.88
CA TYR A 120 16.48 1.76 5.99
C TYR A 120 15.77 1.55 7.34
N GLY A 121 16.48 1.15 8.39
CA GLY A 121 15.89 0.88 9.71
C GLY A 121 15.14 2.06 10.33
N GLU A 122 15.50 3.30 9.99
CA GLU A 122 14.82 4.53 10.44
C GLU A 122 13.59 4.89 9.59
N ALA A 123 13.36 4.19 8.47
CA ALA A 123 12.35 4.48 7.46
C ALA A 123 11.32 3.37 7.32
N ILE A 124 11.07 2.62 8.39
CA ILE A 124 10.05 1.57 8.42
C ILE A 124 8.67 2.24 8.32
N THR A 125 7.91 1.84 7.30
CA THR A 125 6.58 2.40 7.01
C THR A 125 5.55 1.90 8.02
N GLN A 126 4.77 2.82 8.59
CA GLN A 126 3.62 2.49 9.43
C GLN A 126 2.42 2.16 8.56
N ILE A 127 1.72 1.06 8.86
CA ILE A 127 0.47 0.72 8.18
C ILE A 127 -0.70 1.24 9.01
N VAL A 128 -1.53 2.09 8.40
CA VAL A 128 -2.73 2.67 9.01
C VAL A 128 -3.95 1.98 8.41
N PHE A 129 -4.64 1.19 9.24
CA PHE A 129 -5.91 0.57 8.89
C PHE A 129 -7.03 1.55 9.11
N TRP A 130 -7.75 1.85 8.04
CA TRP A 130 -8.97 2.63 8.09
C TRP A 130 -10.13 1.69 7.78
N ILE A 131 -10.81 1.28 8.84
CA ILE A 131 -12.00 0.42 8.79
C ILE A 131 -13.22 1.33 8.89
N ASP A 132 -14.15 1.19 7.94
CA ASP A 132 -15.46 1.85 7.92
C ASP A 132 -16.54 0.85 8.36
#